data_AF-W2MA54-F1
#
_entry.id   AF-W2MA54-F1
#
_cell.length_a   1.000
_cell.length_b   1.000
_cell.length_c   1.000
_cell.angle_alpha   90.00
_cell.angle_beta   90.00
_cell.angle_gamma   90.00
#
_symmetry.space_group_name_H-M   'P 1'
#
loop_
_entity.id
_entity.type
_entity.pdbx_description
1 polymer ?
#
loop_
_entity_poly.entity_id
_entity_poly.type
_entity_poly.pdbx_seq_one_letter_code
_entity_poly.pdbx_strand_id
1 'polypeptide(L)'
;MAPPPVKTDDVEVSTTDYNQVVTPTSTAKNSNGYDNHVNDHSSETKDDELIETVALSQLYRYATPMDKALLALGIVMSGIGGALFPCMALVFGDAINSFAQADGGVDRDTVNSAALDFFLISIALFVTDYSSGVLFAYTAERQMKELRTQVLKHLLYLDISWYDKIDPLQLSSRMTGDTVKIKDGMGQKFGDAVRFICQFFSGYVIGLVRGWDIALLMSCLMPFMAGSMGVLLKIMQKRAVHSQQMYAEAGAVAEETLGSIRTVSSLNAEKRAIDKYNERALAAEETNIQVGKLSSIAFAFFIGCVWLMYAIGLWYGGSKVARDKTSPSDVFQAFFGVLMGTISLGQIKPNMSAIAEAKGAATQIYKILDTPSAIDASKDNEGEKPESCLGRIQATGVNFTYP
;
A
#
# COMPACT_ATOMS: atom_id res chain seq x y z
N MET A 1 -23.75 -24.66 65.87
CA MET A 1 -23.18 -24.06 67.09
C MET A 1 -21.66 -24.11 66.95
N ALA A 2 -21.08 -23.02 66.47
CA ALA A 2 -19.64 -22.84 66.27
C ALA A 2 -19.25 -21.50 66.92
N PRO A 3 -18.15 -21.42 67.69
CA PRO A 3 -17.81 -20.25 68.49
C PRO A 3 -17.26 -19.07 67.65
N PRO A 4 -17.31 -17.83 68.18
CA PRO A 4 -16.90 -16.61 67.48
C PRO A 4 -15.36 -16.47 67.36
N PRO A 5 -14.86 -15.59 66.47
CA PRO A 5 -13.45 -15.52 66.11
C PRO A 5 -12.58 -14.95 67.24
N VAL A 6 -11.40 -15.55 67.42
CA VAL A 6 -10.33 -15.09 68.32
C VAL A 6 -9.64 -13.88 67.68
N LYS A 7 -9.67 -12.75 68.38
CA LYS A 7 -8.80 -11.60 68.09
C LYS A 7 -7.36 -12.01 68.38
N THR A 8 -6.48 -11.87 67.38
CA THR A 8 -5.03 -11.94 67.58
C THR A 8 -4.48 -10.53 67.57
N ASP A 9 -3.69 -10.25 68.59
CA ASP A 9 -3.15 -8.93 68.92
C ASP A 9 -2.19 -8.41 67.84
N ASP A 10 -2.29 -7.12 67.57
CA ASP A 10 -1.39 -6.37 66.70
C ASP A 10 0.04 -6.39 67.30
N VAL A 11 0.93 -7.14 66.66
CA VAL A 11 2.37 -6.99 66.88
C VAL A 11 2.91 -6.11 65.75
N GLU A 12 3.20 -4.86 66.07
CA GLU A 12 3.97 -3.95 65.20
C GLU A 12 5.33 -4.58 64.89
N VAL A 13 5.48 -5.11 63.69
CA VAL A 13 6.79 -5.45 63.13
C VAL A 13 7.36 -4.18 62.51
N SER A 14 8.49 -3.74 63.04
CA SER A 14 9.24 -2.59 62.55
C SER A 14 9.53 -2.73 61.06
N THR A 15 8.92 -1.86 60.25
CA THR A 15 9.22 -1.71 58.83
C THR A 15 10.67 -1.23 58.70
N THR A 16 11.56 -2.14 58.34
CA THR A 16 12.89 -1.75 57.85
C THR A 16 12.70 -1.37 56.38
N ASP A 17 12.92 -0.10 56.05
CA ASP A 17 12.85 0.41 54.67
C ASP A 17 13.83 -0.35 53.78
N TYR A 18 13.31 -1.13 52.84
CA TYR A 18 14.12 -1.66 51.74
C TYR A 18 14.27 -0.57 50.70
N ASN A 19 15.48 0.00 50.58
CA ASN A 19 15.84 0.80 49.42
C ASN A 19 15.75 -0.09 48.16
N GLN A 20 14.80 0.21 47.27
CA GLN A 20 14.77 -0.37 45.93
C GLN A 20 16.07 -0.02 45.20
N VAL A 21 16.83 -1.03 44.80
CA VAL A 21 17.94 -0.85 43.85
C VAL A 21 17.33 -0.65 42.47
N VAL A 22 17.42 0.59 41.98
CA VAL A 22 16.99 0.98 40.63
C VAL A 22 17.97 0.37 39.62
N THR A 23 17.51 -0.57 38.80
CA THR A 23 18.21 -0.97 37.57
C THR A 23 18.10 0.14 36.53
N PRO A 24 19.17 0.45 35.76
CA PRO A 24 19.19 1.58 34.85
C PRO A 24 18.24 1.33 33.68
N THR A 25 17.02 1.85 33.79
CA THR A 25 16.08 1.95 32.68
C THR A 25 16.12 3.38 32.17
N SER A 26 16.37 3.52 30.88
CA SER A 26 16.34 4.75 30.09
C SER A 26 15.38 5.81 30.63
N THR A 27 15.95 6.94 31.06
CA THR A 27 15.27 8.11 31.62
C THR A 27 14.16 8.67 30.73
N ALA A 28 12.91 8.57 31.18
CA ALA A 28 11.88 9.57 30.89
C ALA A 28 11.88 10.59 32.06
N LYS A 29 12.25 11.84 31.75
CA LYS A 29 12.31 12.98 32.69
C LYS A 29 10.91 13.38 33.15
N ASN A 30 10.70 13.46 34.47
CA ASN A 30 9.72 14.35 35.07
C ASN A 30 10.44 15.43 35.89
N SER A 31 9.84 16.62 35.85
CA SER A 31 10.30 17.94 36.27
C SER A 31 10.57 18.13 37.77
N ASN A 32 11.71 18.74 38.13
CA ASN A 32 11.76 20.06 38.80
C ASN A 32 13.21 20.52 39.10
N GLY A 33 13.50 21.75 38.65
CA GLY A 33 14.49 22.74 39.12
C GLY A 33 15.88 22.29 39.60
N TYR A 34 16.92 22.58 38.80
CA TYR A 34 18.00 23.54 39.10
C TYR A 34 18.89 23.71 37.86
N ASP A 35 19.38 24.95 37.69
CA ASP A 35 20.14 25.47 36.55
C ASP A 35 21.19 24.53 35.95
N ASN A 36 21.19 24.46 34.61
CA ASN A 36 22.43 24.30 33.85
C ASN A 36 22.25 24.88 32.45
N HIS A 37 23.13 25.83 32.13
CA HIS A 37 23.41 26.32 30.78
C HIS A 37 23.50 25.15 29.80
N VAL A 38 22.56 25.08 28.86
CA VAL A 38 22.67 24.23 27.67
C VAL A 38 22.47 25.15 26.47
N ASN A 39 23.50 25.18 25.62
CA ASN A 39 23.51 25.83 24.33
C ASN A 39 22.23 25.47 23.56
N ASP A 40 21.52 26.53 23.19
CA ASP A 40 20.42 26.55 22.26
C ASP A 40 20.94 26.17 20.87
N HIS A 41 21.04 24.86 20.60
CA HIS A 41 20.83 24.37 19.24
C HIS A 41 19.33 24.20 19.09
N SER A 42 18.71 25.33 18.75
CA SER A 42 17.46 25.43 18.02
C SER A 42 17.22 24.18 17.19
N SER A 43 16.12 23.50 17.49
CA SER A 43 15.47 22.56 16.60
C SER A 43 15.12 23.30 15.31
N GLU A 44 16.09 23.40 14.41
CA GLU A 44 15.81 23.52 13.00
C GLU A 44 14.98 22.30 12.64
N THR A 45 13.73 22.58 12.28
CA THR A 45 12.97 21.80 11.31
C THR A 45 13.94 21.09 10.37
N LYS A 46 14.16 19.80 10.61
CA LYS A 46 14.60 18.92 9.54
C LYS A 46 13.50 19.02 8.51
N ASP A 47 13.76 19.81 7.47
CA ASP A 47 13.08 19.70 6.21
C ASP A 47 12.84 18.21 5.95
N ASP A 48 11.61 17.86 5.58
CA ASP A 48 11.35 16.62 4.89
C ASP A 48 12.37 16.57 3.74
N GLU A 49 13.49 15.86 3.91
CA GLU A 49 14.33 15.43 2.81
C GLU A 49 13.35 14.68 1.91
N LEU A 50 12.92 15.35 0.85
CA LEU A 50 12.19 14.74 -0.25
C LEU A 50 13.06 13.59 -0.69
N ILE A 51 12.77 12.38 -0.18
CA ILE A 51 13.43 11.16 -0.62
C ILE A 51 13.33 11.23 -2.13
N GLU A 52 14.46 11.39 -2.82
CA GLU A 52 14.50 11.51 -4.27
C GLU A 52 13.98 10.20 -4.85
N THR A 53 12.66 10.09 -4.99
CA THR A 53 12.05 8.88 -5.50
C THR A 53 12.34 8.80 -6.98
N VAL A 54 12.91 7.66 -7.40
CA VAL A 54 13.23 7.41 -8.81
C VAL A 54 12.04 7.68 -9.71
N ALA A 55 12.26 8.25 -10.89
CA ALA A 55 11.18 8.51 -11.82
C ALA A 55 10.47 7.19 -12.22
N LEU A 56 9.19 7.26 -12.59
CA LEU A 56 8.46 6.06 -13.03
C LEU A 56 9.12 5.40 -14.26
N SER A 57 9.78 6.19 -15.12
CA SER A 57 10.58 5.68 -16.23
C SER A 57 11.84 4.93 -15.79
N GLN A 58 12.46 5.35 -14.68
CA GLN A 58 13.63 4.67 -14.12
C GLN A 58 13.28 3.30 -13.53
N LEU A 59 12.04 3.10 -13.08
CA LEU A 59 11.54 1.78 -12.67
C LEU A 59 11.73 0.72 -13.78
N TYR A 60 11.67 1.14 -15.05
CA TYR A 60 11.87 0.32 -16.23
C TYR A 60 13.27 0.48 -16.87
N ARG A 61 14.30 0.82 -16.08
CA ARG A 61 15.69 1.04 -16.58
C ARG A 61 16.24 -0.13 -17.39
N TYR A 62 15.86 -1.36 -17.06
CA TYR A 62 16.32 -2.59 -17.71
C TYR A 62 15.39 -3.06 -18.83
N ALA A 63 14.44 -2.23 -19.27
CA ALA A 63 13.47 -2.60 -20.29
C ALA A 63 14.13 -2.73 -21.67
N THR A 64 14.12 -3.96 -22.20
CA THR A 64 14.49 -4.22 -23.59
C THR A 64 13.49 -3.52 -24.54
N PRO A 65 13.85 -3.22 -25.81
CA PRO A 65 12.91 -2.62 -26.76
C PRO A 65 11.63 -3.46 -26.94
N MET A 66 11.74 -4.79 -26.83
CA MET A 66 10.59 -5.68 -26.81
C MET A 66 9.71 -5.46 -25.57
N ASP A 67 10.30 -5.31 -24.38
CA ASP A 67 9.53 -5.06 -23.15
C ASP A 67 8.81 -3.71 -23.19
N LYS A 68 9.43 -2.69 -23.79
CA LYS A 68 8.78 -1.38 -24.01
C LYS A 68 7.58 -1.50 -24.96
N ALA A 69 7.69 -2.31 -26.01
CA ALA A 69 6.56 -2.57 -26.92
C ALA A 69 5.43 -3.34 -26.23
N LEU A 70 5.76 -4.36 -25.42
CA LEU A 70 4.78 -5.12 -24.64
C LEU A 70 4.10 -4.25 -23.58
N LEU A 71 4.85 -3.36 -22.93
CA LEU A 71 4.31 -2.41 -21.96
C LEU A 71 3.36 -1.41 -22.63
N ALA A 72 3.74 -0.85 -23.78
CA ALA A 72 2.89 0.04 -24.56
C ALA A 72 1.59 -0.65 -24.99
N LEU A 73 1.69 -1.90 -25.49
CA LEU A 73 0.54 -2.71 -25.82
C LEU A 73 -0.36 -2.98 -24.60
N GLY A 74 0.24 -3.29 -23.44
CA GLY A 74 -0.47 -3.48 -22.18
C GLY A 74 -1.23 -2.24 -21.73
N ILE A 75 -0.63 -1.05 -21.84
CA ILE A 75 -1.29 0.23 -21.53
C ILE A 75 -2.50 0.45 -22.44
N VAL A 76 -2.35 0.19 -23.75
CA VAL A 76 -3.46 0.31 -24.71
C VAL A 76 -4.59 -0.67 -24.38
N MET A 77 -4.27 -1.94 -24.12
CA MET A 77 -5.27 -2.95 -23.77
C MET A 77 -5.98 -2.64 -22.46
N SER A 78 -5.24 -2.15 -21.45
CA SER A 78 -5.81 -1.72 -20.17
C SER A 78 -6.74 -0.52 -20.32
N GLY A 79 -6.35 0.45 -21.16
CA GLY A 79 -7.17 1.61 -21.47
C GLY A 79 -8.46 1.25 -22.20
N ILE A 80 -8.37 0.34 -23.18
CA ILE A 80 -9.54 -0.19 -23.91
C ILE A 80 -10.46 -0.96 -22.96
N GLY A 81 -9.93 -1.87 -22.14
CA GLY A 81 -10.70 -2.62 -21.14
C GLY A 81 -11.41 -1.70 -20.14
N GLY A 82 -10.71 -0.65 -19.68
CA GLY A 82 -11.28 0.37 -18.81
C GLY A 82 -12.41 1.16 -19.46
N ALA A 83 -12.33 1.46 -20.76
CA ALA A 83 -13.36 2.17 -21.50
C ALA A 83 -14.55 1.28 -21.90
N LEU A 84 -14.31 0.00 -22.17
CA LEU A 84 -15.35 -0.99 -22.51
C LEU A 84 -16.34 -1.20 -21.36
N PHE A 85 -15.87 -1.15 -20.11
CA PHE A 85 -16.73 -1.44 -18.97
C PHE A 85 -17.88 -0.42 -18.81
N PRO A 86 -17.68 0.90 -18.92
CA PRO A 86 -18.78 1.85 -18.98
C PRO A 86 -19.61 1.81 -20.27
N CYS A 87 -19.05 1.36 -21.40
CA CYS A 87 -19.83 1.15 -22.63
C CYS A 87 -20.95 0.12 -22.46
N MET A 88 -20.82 -0.81 -21.50
CA MET A 88 -21.90 -1.73 -21.10
C MET A 88 -23.18 -0.98 -20.72
N ALA A 89 -23.07 0.23 -20.16
CA ALA A 89 -24.22 1.06 -19.82
C ALA A 89 -25.06 1.44 -21.05
N LEU A 90 -24.41 1.67 -22.20
CA LEU A 90 -25.09 2.02 -23.46
C LEU A 90 -26.00 0.89 -23.92
N VAL A 91 -25.45 -0.31 -24.05
CA VAL A 91 -26.18 -1.52 -24.45
C VAL A 91 -27.31 -1.82 -23.46
N PHE A 92 -27.07 -1.60 -22.17
CA PHE A 92 -28.11 -1.76 -21.15
C PHE A 92 -29.27 -0.79 -21.32
N GLY A 93 -29.02 0.48 -21.63
CA GLY A 93 -30.08 1.43 -21.94
C GLY A 93 -30.89 1.04 -23.17
N ASP A 94 -30.22 0.60 -24.23
CA ASP A 94 -30.88 0.20 -25.48
C ASP A 94 -31.74 -1.04 -25.26
N ALA A 95 -31.26 -1.99 -24.45
CA ALA A 95 -32.06 -3.14 -24.01
C ALA A 95 -33.30 -2.69 -23.22
N ILE A 96 -33.19 -1.74 -22.28
CA ILE A 96 -34.36 -1.21 -21.55
C ILE A 96 -35.37 -0.60 -22.52
N ASN A 97 -34.93 0.14 -23.52
CA ASN A 97 -35.83 0.73 -24.51
C ASN A 97 -36.64 -0.33 -25.28
N SER A 98 -36.01 -1.47 -25.61
CA SER A 98 -36.66 -2.57 -26.32
C SER A 98 -37.75 -3.28 -25.52
N PHE A 99 -37.64 -3.28 -24.19
CA PHE A 99 -38.66 -3.83 -23.28
C PHE A 99 -39.72 -2.80 -22.87
N ALA A 100 -39.42 -1.50 -22.98
CA ALA A 100 -40.29 -0.42 -22.53
C ALA A 100 -41.10 0.22 -23.67
N GLN A 101 -41.50 -0.55 -24.70
CA GLN A 101 -42.32 0.00 -25.79
C GLN A 101 -43.74 0.32 -25.32
N ALA A 102 -44.28 1.44 -25.81
CA ALA A 102 -45.58 1.97 -25.42
C ALA A 102 -46.76 1.02 -25.71
N ASP A 103 -46.61 0.13 -26.69
CA ASP A 103 -47.65 -0.82 -27.11
C ASP A 103 -47.63 -2.14 -26.32
N GLY A 104 -46.73 -2.29 -25.34
CA GLY A 104 -46.55 -3.52 -24.56
C GLY A 104 -45.94 -4.69 -25.34
N GLY A 105 -45.56 -4.46 -26.61
CA GLY A 105 -44.80 -5.40 -27.43
C GLY A 105 -43.31 -5.38 -27.07
N VAL A 106 -42.66 -6.54 -27.17
CA VAL A 106 -41.19 -6.63 -27.06
C VAL A 106 -40.63 -6.71 -28.47
N ASP A 107 -39.76 -5.77 -28.83
CA ASP A 107 -39.00 -5.87 -30.07
C ASP A 107 -37.89 -6.91 -29.91
N ARG A 108 -38.17 -8.11 -30.39
CA ARG A 108 -37.27 -9.27 -30.29
C ARG A 108 -35.97 -9.05 -31.07
N ASP A 109 -35.99 -8.23 -32.12
CA ASP A 109 -34.83 -8.01 -32.97
C ASP A 109 -33.82 -7.11 -32.25
N THR A 110 -34.27 -6.02 -31.60
CA THR A 110 -33.38 -5.20 -30.76
C THR A 110 -32.92 -5.93 -29.50
N VAL A 111 -33.77 -6.74 -28.86
CA VAL A 111 -33.32 -7.57 -27.72
C VAL A 111 -32.23 -8.55 -28.14
N ASN A 112 -32.37 -9.21 -29.29
CA ASN A 112 -31.38 -10.16 -29.79
C ASN A 112 -30.07 -9.43 -30.19
N SER A 113 -30.17 -8.24 -30.78
CA SER A 113 -29.01 -7.39 -31.05
C SER A 113 -28.29 -6.97 -29.77
N ALA A 114 -29.03 -6.50 -28.76
CA ALA A 114 -28.44 -6.09 -27.48
C ALA A 114 -27.78 -7.28 -26.74
N ALA A 115 -28.38 -8.47 -26.79
CA ALA A 115 -27.78 -9.69 -26.25
C ALA A 115 -26.47 -10.05 -26.97
N LEU A 116 -26.43 -9.91 -28.30
CA LEU A 116 -25.23 -10.11 -29.10
C LEU A 116 -24.16 -9.06 -28.75
N ASP A 117 -24.53 -7.80 -28.57
CA ASP A 117 -23.60 -6.74 -28.16
C ASP A 117 -23.01 -6.98 -26.77
N PHE A 118 -23.82 -7.43 -25.79
CA PHE A 118 -23.32 -7.85 -24.48
C PHE A 118 -22.33 -9.00 -24.59
N PHE A 119 -22.60 -9.98 -25.47
CA PHE A 119 -21.70 -11.09 -25.69
C PHE A 119 -20.38 -10.63 -26.32
N LEU A 120 -20.42 -9.76 -27.34
CA LEU A 120 -19.23 -9.19 -27.97
C LEU A 120 -18.41 -8.33 -27.00
N ILE A 121 -19.05 -7.50 -26.19
CA ILE A 121 -18.37 -6.72 -25.13
C ILE A 121 -17.72 -7.65 -24.11
N SER A 122 -18.39 -8.76 -23.74
CA SER A 122 -17.83 -9.73 -22.79
C SER A 122 -16.57 -10.41 -23.35
N ILE A 123 -16.58 -10.80 -24.63
CA ILE A 123 -15.40 -11.35 -25.31
C ILE A 123 -14.30 -10.29 -25.37
N ALA A 124 -14.63 -9.05 -25.75
CA ALA A 124 -13.68 -7.96 -25.82
C ALA A 124 -13.01 -7.70 -24.46
N LEU A 125 -13.81 -7.59 -23.39
CA LEU A 125 -13.34 -7.43 -22.02
C LEU A 125 -12.43 -8.59 -21.59
N PHE A 126 -12.82 -9.83 -21.89
CA PHE A 126 -12.00 -11.00 -21.58
C PHE A 126 -10.64 -10.91 -22.27
N VAL A 127 -10.63 -10.62 -23.59
CA VAL A 127 -9.40 -10.52 -24.37
C VAL A 127 -8.52 -9.36 -23.89
N THR A 128 -9.09 -8.18 -23.64
CA THR A 128 -8.33 -7.00 -23.22
C THR A 128 -7.78 -7.15 -21.82
N ASP A 129 -8.57 -7.62 -20.86
CA ASP A 129 -8.15 -7.76 -19.46
C ASP A 129 -7.14 -8.90 -19.31
N TYR A 130 -7.37 -10.04 -19.99
CA TYR A 130 -6.41 -11.14 -20.00
C TYR A 130 -5.08 -10.73 -20.64
N SER A 131 -5.13 -10.10 -21.82
CA SER A 131 -3.92 -9.65 -22.52
C SER A 131 -3.17 -8.60 -21.71
N SER A 132 -3.87 -7.61 -21.16
CA SER A 132 -3.29 -6.59 -20.28
C SER A 132 -2.59 -7.24 -19.08
N GLY A 133 -3.30 -8.10 -18.35
CA GLY A 133 -2.75 -8.79 -17.17
C GLY A 133 -1.51 -9.63 -17.48
N VAL A 134 -1.54 -10.41 -18.55
CA VAL A 134 -0.40 -11.23 -18.98
C VAL A 134 0.78 -10.36 -19.43
N LEU A 135 0.56 -9.30 -20.21
CA LEU A 135 1.62 -8.41 -20.68
C LEU A 135 2.32 -7.68 -19.52
N PHE A 136 1.55 -7.12 -18.57
CA PHE A 136 2.12 -6.47 -17.39
C PHE A 136 2.85 -7.46 -16.48
N ALA A 137 2.29 -8.66 -16.24
CA ALA A 137 2.95 -9.67 -15.44
C ALA A 137 4.25 -10.16 -16.10
N TYR A 138 4.22 -10.43 -17.41
CA TYR A 138 5.37 -10.93 -18.15
C TYR A 138 6.52 -9.91 -18.20
N THR A 139 6.21 -8.65 -18.50
CA THR A 139 7.21 -7.57 -18.50
C THR A 139 7.80 -7.35 -17.10
N ALA A 140 6.96 -7.32 -16.05
CA ALA A 140 7.43 -7.19 -14.67
C ALA A 140 8.37 -8.34 -14.27
N GLU A 141 8.07 -9.59 -14.61
CA GLU A 141 8.94 -10.74 -14.30
C GLU A 141 10.30 -10.66 -15.02
N ARG A 142 10.31 -10.29 -16.31
CA ARG A 142 11.56 -10.12 -17.06
C ARG A 142 12.43 -9.02 -16.48
N GLN A 143 11.82 -7.88 -16.17
CA GLN A 143 12.51 -6.76 -15.53
C GLN A 143 13.05 -7.14 -14.15
N MET A 144 12.25 -7.89 -13.39
CA MET A 144 12.65 -8.31 -12.05
C MET A 144 13.80 -9.31 -12.07
N LYS A 145 13.81 -10.23 -13.05
CA LYS A 145 14.91 -11.17 -13.26
C LYS A 145 16.22 -10.43 -13.59
N GLU A 146 16.17 -9.46 -14.50
CA GLU A 146 17.36 -8.69 -14.87
C GLU A 146 17.85 -7.83 -13.70
N LEU A 147 16.94 -7.12 -13.02
CA LEU A 147 17.30 -6.31 -11.86
C LEU A 147 17.96 -7.15 -10.76
N ARG A 148 17.40 -8.31 -10.40
CA ARG A 148 18.01 -9.21 -9.40
C ARG A 148 19.37 -9.72 -9.83
N THR A 149 19.55 -10.02 -11.12
CA THR A 149 20.83 -10.49 -11.67
C THR A 149 21.89 -9.40 -11.57
N GLN A 150 21.56 -8.16 -11.94
CA GLN A 150 22.49 -7.03 -11.91
C GLN A 150 22.82 -6.60 -10.47
N VAL A 151 21.83 -6.58 -9.58
CA VAL A 151 22.05 -6.30 -8.16
C VAL A 151 22.98 -7.35 -7.54
N LEU A 152 22.69 -8.64 -7.75
CA LEU A 152 23.55 -9.70 -7.23
C LEU A 152 24.98 -9.62 -7.80
N LYS A 153 25.10 -9.40 -9.12
CA LYS A 153 26.40 -9.23 -9.77
C LYS A 153 27.17 -8.06 -9.16
N HIS A 154 26.53 -6.90 -9.01
CA HIS A 154 27.16 -5.71 -8.47
C HIS A 154 27.61 -5.91 -7.02
N LEU A 155 26.78 -6.55 -6.19
CA LEU A 155 27.14 -6.87 -4.81
C LEU A 155 28.39 -7.76 -4.73
N LEU A 156 28.55 -8.73 -5.61
CA LEU A 156 29.76 -9.59 -5.61
C LEU A 156 31.06 -8.83 -5.93
N TYR A 157 30.98 -7.67 -6.56
CA TYR A 157 32.14 -6.85 -6.96
C TYR A 157 32.33 -5.58 -6.13
N LEU A 158 31.49 -5.39 -5.11
CA LEU A 158 31.64 -4.26 -4.19
C LEU A 158 32.85 -4.45 -3.27
N ASP A 159 33.49 -3.34 -2.90
CA ASP A 159 34.63 -3.38 -1.98
C ASP A 159 34.22 -3.79 -0.56
N ILE A 160 35.16 -4.43 0.16
CA ILE A 160 34.91 -4.92 1.52
C ILE A 160 34.61 -3.77 2.49
N SER A 161 35.17 -2.58 2.25
CA SER A 161 34.95 -1.39 3.09
C SER A 161 33.51 -0.91 3.08
N TRP A 162 32.76 -1.15 2.00
CA TRP A 162 31.32 -0.89 1.94
C TRP A 162 30.53 -1.87 2.81
N TYR A 163 30.93 -3.15 2.81
CA TYR A 163 30.30 -4.17 3.65
C TYR A 163 30.54 -3.94 5.15
N ASP A 164 31.69 -3.38 5.52
CA ASP A 164 31.96 -3.01 6.92
C ASP A 164 31.00 -1.91 7.44
N LYS A 165 30.38 -1.13 6.55
CA LYS A 165 29.45 -0.04 6.88
C LYS A 165 27.98 -0.44 6.89
N ILE A 166 27.65 -1.62 6.37
CA ILE A 166 26.25 -2.04 6.14
C ILE A 166 26.00 -3.38 6.80
N ASP A 167 24.84 -3.49 7.45
CA ASP A 167 24.37 -4.76 8.00
C ASP A 167 24.02 -5.75 6.87
N PRO A 168 24.69 -6.93 6.79
CA PRO A 168 24.41 -7.94 5.79
C PRO A 168 22.96 -8.45 5.82
N LEU A 169 22.31 -8.43 6.98
CA LEU A 169 20.92 -8.89 7.12
C LEU A 169 19.94 -7.94 6.42
N GLN A 170 20.21 -6.64 6.48
CA GLN A 170 19.41 -5.65 5.76
C GLN A 170 19.49 -5.85 4.26
N LEU A 171 20.67 -6.22 3.74
CA LEU A 171 20.88 -6.42 2.31
C LEU A 171 20.06 -7.60 1.76
N SER A 172 20.08 -8.73 2.47
CA SER A 172 19.30 -9.92 2.10
C SER A 172 17.79 -9.64 2.13
N SER A 173 17.32 -8.93 3.16
CA SER A 173 15.92 -8.52 3.30
C SER A 173 15.49 -7.59 2.17
N ARG A 174 16.30 -6.60 1.80
CA ARG A 174 16.02 -5.70 0.66
C ARG A 174 15.97 -6.47 -0.66
N MET A 175 16.91 -7.38 -0.91
CA MET A 175 16.95 -8.14 -2.16
C MET A 175 15.71 -9.03 -2.33
N THR A 176 15.14 -9.54 -1.24
CA THR A 176 13.95 -10.42 -1.29
C THR A 176 12.64 -9.63 -1.21
N GLY A 177 12.52 -8.69 -0.26
CA GLY A 177 11.32 -7.94 0.03
C GLY A 177 11.06 -6.77 -0.91
N ASP A 178 12.04 -5.87 -1.06
CA ASP A 178 11.86 -4.66 -1.88
C ASP A 178 11.66 -4.99 -3.36
N THR A 179 12.31 -6.05 -3.85
CA THR A 179 12.09 -6.53 -5.22
C THR A 179 10.66 -7.02 -5.46
N VAL A 180 10.01 -7.64 -4.47
CA VAL A 180 8.59 -8.02 -4.60
C VAL A 180 7.69 -6.80 -4.70
N LYS A 181 7.96 -5.75 -3.90
CA LYS A 181 7.20 -4.49 -3.96
C LYS A 181 7.36 -3.80 -5.31
N ILE A 182 8.58 -3.76 -5.84
CA ILE A 182 8.88 -3.20 -7.17
C ILE A 182 8.09 -3.95 -8.25
N LYS A 183 8.12 -5.28 -8.21
CA LYS A 183 7.38 -6.13 -9.16
C LYS A 183 5.87 -5.89 -9.09
N ASP A 184 5.28 -5.80 -7.90
CA ASP A 184 3.84 -5.59 -7.74
C ASP A 184 3.42 -4.22 -8.32
N GLY A 185 4.19 -3.17 -8.03
CA GLY A 185 3.93 -1.82 -8.54
C GLY A 185 4.14 -1.67 -10.04
N MET A 186 5.15 -2.33 -10.63
CA MET A 186 5.41 -2.32 -12.08
C MET A 186 4.44 -3.21 -12.88
N GLY A 187 3.92 -4.25 -12.25
CA GLY A 187 3.06 -5.23 -12.91
C GLY A 187 1.59 -4.82 -12.89
N GLN A 188 0.79 -5.66 -12.24
CA GLN A 188 -0.67 -5.56 -12.30
C GLN A 188 -1.21 -4.22 -11.78
N LYS A 189 -0.62 -3.66 -10.72
CA LYS A 189 -1.10 -2.40 -10.11
C LYS A 189 -0.98 -1.21 -11.05
N PHE A 190 0.06 -1.15 -11.87
CA PHE A 190 0.19 -0.12 -12.90
C PHE A 190 -0.87 -0.28 -13.99
N GLY A 191 -1.11 -1.52 -14.44
CA GLY A 191 -2.21 -1.82 -15.38
C GLY A 191 -3.57 -1.41 -14.83
N ASP A 192 -3.89 -1.81 -13.61
CA ASP A 192 -5.15 -1.46 -12.93
C ASP A 192 -5.31 0.05 -12.75
N ALA A 193 -4.23 0.78 -12.42
CA ALA A 193 -4.28 2.24 -12.33
C ALA A 193 -4.71 2.88 -13.65
N VAL A 194 -4.11 2.47 -14.78
CA VAL A 194 -4.49 2.95 -16.12
C VAL A 194 -5.95 2.60 -16.42
N ARG A 195 -6.37 1.36 -16.13
CA ARG A 195 -7.75 0.89 -16.35
C ARG A 195 -8.76 1.77 -15.63
N PHE A 196 -8.56 2.00 -14.33
CA PHE A 196 -9.52 2.76 -13.52
C PHE A 196 -9.56 4.25 -13.86
N ILE A 197 -8.44 4.83 -14.33
CA ILE A 197 -8.40 6.19 -14.87
C ILE A 197 -9.22 6.27 -16.16
N CYS A 198 -9.01 5.35 -17.11
CA CYS A 198 -9.77 5.30 -18.36
C CYS A 198 -11.27 5.03 -18.10
N GLN A 199 -11.61 4.16 -17.15
CA GLN A 199 -12.97 3.89 -16.72
C GLN A 199 -13.66 5.11 -16.12
N PHE A 200 -12.93 5.90 -15.31
CA PHE A 200 -13.46 7.15 -14.75
C PHE A 200 -13.85 8.13 -15.86
N PHE A 201 -12.92 8.42 -16.78
CA PHE A 201 -13.18 9.38 -17.85
C PHE A 201 -14.26 8.90 -18.82
N SER A 202 -14.20 7.65 -19.28
CA SER A 202 -15.20 7.10 -20.20
C SER A 202 -16.61 7.07 -19.60
N GLY A 203 -16.75 6.65 -18.33
CA GLY A 203 -18.04 6.64 -17.64
C GLY A 203 -18.65 8.03 -17.47
N TYR A 204 -17.83 9.03 -17.11
CA TYR A 204 -18.30 10.42 -17.01
C TYR A 204 -18.61 11.05 -18.37
N VAL A 205 -17.83 10.75 -19.41
CA VAL A 205 -18.12 11.21 -20.78
C VAL A 205 -19.46 10.66 -21.26
N ILE A 206 -19.69 9.35 -21.10
CA ILE A 206 -21.00 8.72 -21.42
C ILE A 206 -22.12 9.37 -20.61
N GLY A 207 -21.90 9.57 -19.31
CA GLY A 207 -22.80 10.26 -18.39
C GLY A 207 -23.23 11.63 -18.89
N LEU A 208 -22.26 12.50 -19.16
CA LEU A 208 -22.48 13.88 -19.56
C LEU A 208 -23.10 14.01 -20.96
N VAL A 209 -22.76 13.12 -21.89
CA VAL A 209 -23.31 13.13 -23.25
C VAL A 209 -24.77 12.70 -23.28
N ARG A 210 -25.14 11.65 -22.53
CA ARG A 210 -26.52 11.13 -22.52
C ARG A 210 -27.46 11.92 -21.61
N GLY A 211 -26.97 12.39 -20.47
CA GLY A 211 -27.79 13.08 -19.47
C GLY A 211 -26.97 14.01 -18.61
N TRP A 212 -26.58 15.17 -19.16
CA TRP A 212 -25.73 16.15 -18.48
C TRP A 212 -26.28 16.61 -17.12
N ASP A 213 -27.60 16.75 -16.98
CA ASP A 213 -28.26 17.20 -15.75
C ASP A 213 -28.25 16.13 -14.65
N ILE A 214 -28.59 14.89 -14.98
CA ILE A 214 -28.50 13.74 -14.04
C ILE A 214 -27.04 13.49 -13.65
N ALA A 215 -26.14 13.54 -14.63
CA ALA A 215 -24.72 13.33 -14.40
C ALA A 215 -24.12 14.37 -13.46
N LEU A 216 -24.45 15.66 -13.64
CA LEU A 216 -24.01 16.72 -12.72
C LEU A 216 -24.59 16.54 -11.32
N LEU A 217 -25.87 16.17 -11.21
CA LEU A 217 -26.52 15.93 -9.92
C LEU A 217 -25.82 14.79 -9.14
N MET A 218 -25.52 13.68 -9.81
CA MET A 218 -24.78 12.57 -9.22
C MET A 218 -23.32 12.95 -8.92
N SER A 219 -22.71 13.80 -9.76
CA SER A 219 -21.35 14.30 -9.55
C SER A 219 -21.21 15.12 -8.26
N CYS A 220 -22.27 15.75 -7.75
CA CYS A 220 -22.24 16.45 -6.46
C CYS A 220 -21.95 15.51 -5.27
N LEU A 221 -22.25 14.21 -5.38
CA LEU A 221 -21.98 13.22 -4.33
C LEU A 221 -20.55 12.64 -4.40
N MET A 222 -19.87 12.79 -5.54
CA MET A 222 -18.51 12.27 -5.75
C MET A 222 -17.49 12.83 -4.75
N PRO A 223 -17.43 14.15 -4.45
CA PRO A 223 -16.51 14.69 -3.45
C PRO A 223 -16.69 14.08 -2.06
N PHE A 224 -17.93 13.78 -1.66
CA PHE A 224 -18.24 13.14 -0.37
C PHE A 224 -17.74 11.69 -0.35
N MET A 225 -17.93 10.95 -1.44
CA MET A 225 -17.39 9.59 -1.59
C MET A 225 -15.86 9.58 -1.57
N ALA A 226 -15.23 10.47 -2.35
CA ALA A 226 -13.77 10.59 -2.43
C ALA A 226 -13.17 11.00 -1.08
N GLY A 227 -13.82 11.94 -0.37
CA GLY A 227 -13.42 12.36 0.98
C GLY A 227 -13.49 11.21 1.99
N SER A 228 -14.61 10.47 2.00
CA SER A 228 -14.80 9.31 2.88
C SER A 228 -13.78 8.19 2.62
N MET A 229 -13.57 7.82 1.35
CA MET A 229 -12.55 6.84 0.97
C MET A 229 -11.14 7.33 1.31
N GLY A 230 -10.89 8.63 1.14
CA GLY A 230 -9.66 9.29 1.54
C GLY A 230 -9.37 9.16 3.04
N VAL A 231 -10.37 9.39 3.87
CA VAL A 231 -10.31 9.23 5.33
C VAL A 231 -10.12 7.75 5.71
N LEU A 232 -10.87 6.83 5.11
CA LEU A 232 -10.74 5.40 5.35
C LEU A 232 -9.31 4.92 5.09
N LEU A 233 -8.73 5.30 3.95
CA LEU A 233 -7.36 4.93 3.60
C LEU A 233 -6.32 5.51 4.58
N LYS A 234 -6.49 6.75 5.02
CA LYS A 234 -5.61 7.36 6.05
C LYS A 234 -5.70 6.61 7.38
N ILE A 235 -6.91 6.24 7.79
CA ILE A 235 -7.14 5.45 9.01
C ILE A 235 -6.46 4.09 8.88
N MET A 236 -6.62 3.39 7.75
CA MET A 236 -5.99 2.08 7.55
C MET A 236 -4.46 2.15 7.57
N GLN A 237 -3.87 3.18 6.93
CA GLN A 237 -2.42 3.40 6.97
C GLN A 237 -1.93 3.67 8.39
N LYS A 238 -2.59 4.58 9.13
CA LYS A 238 -2.23 4.88 10.53
C LYS A 238 -2.42 3.66 11.43
N ARG A 239 -3.46 2.86 11.18
CA ARG A 239 -3.72 1.59 11.88
C ARG A 239 -2.58 0.61 11.67
N ALA A 240 -2.12 0.43 10.44
CA ALA A 240 -1.05 -0.52 10.13
C ALA A 240 0.24 -0.18 10.92
N VAL A 241 0.63 1.10 10.93
CA VAL A 241 1.82 1.57 11.66
C VAL A 241 1.64 1.40 13.16
N HIS A 242 0.52 1.85 13.71
CA HIS A 242 0.28 1.79 15.15
C HIS A 242 0.14 0.34 15.65
N SER A 243 -0.55 -0.52 14.89
CA SER A 243 -0.67 -1.93 15.22
C SER A 243 0.69 -2.61 15.22
N GLN A 244 1.58 -2.29 14.28
CA GLN A 244 2.93 -2.82 14.24
C GLN A 244 3.74 -2.43 15.48
N GLN A 245 3.64 -1.18 15.93
CA GLN A 245 4.31 -0.69 17.14
C GLN A 245 3.81 -1.41 18.40
N MET A 246 2.48 -1.51 18.57
CA MET A 246 1.88 -2.19 19.72
C MET A 246 2.26 -3.68 19.77
N TYR A 247 2.29 -4.36 18.61
CA TYR A 247 2.76 -5.74 18.54
C TYR A 247 4.25 -5.88 18.83
N ALA A 248 5.08 -4.91 18.43
CA ALA A 248 6.51 -4.92 18.77
C ALA A 248 6.74 -4.77 20.28
N GLU A 249 5.99 -3.89 20.95
CA GLU A 249 6.09 -3.74 22.42
C GLU A 249 5.64 -5.01 23.17
N ALA A 250 4.48 -5.58 22.80
CA ALA A 250 4.01 -6.83 23.40
C ALA A 250 4.95 -8.00 23.09
N GLY A 251 5.48 -8.05 21.86
CA GLY A 251 6.47 -9.02 21.41
C GLY A 251 7.76 -8.93 22.21
N ALA A 252 8.27 -7.74 22.50
CA ALA A 252 9.46 -7.54 23.30
C ALA A 252 9.30 -8.09 24.73
N VAL A 253 8.12 -7.90 25.35
CA VAL A 253 7.82 -8.48 26.67
C VAL A 253 7.79 -10.00 26.63
N ALA A 254 7.20 -10.58 25.58
CA ALA A 254 7.17 -12.02 25.38
C ALA A 254 8.58 -12.58 25.15
N GLU A 255 9.39 -11.90 24.34
CA GLU A 255 10.76 -12.28 24.01
C GLU A 255 11.68 -12.22 25.25
N GLU A 256 11.60 -11.15 26.06
CA GLU A 256 12.29 -11.03 27.34
C GLU A 256 11.95 -12.19 28.29
N THR A 257 10.65 -12.49 28.41
CA THR A 257 10.14 -13.51 29.33
C THR A 257 10.56 -14.91 28.90
N LEU A 258 10.39 -15.24 27.61
CA LEU A 258 10.72 -16.55 27.06
C LEU A 258 12.23 -16.77 27.00
N GLY A 259 13.01 -15.74 26.64
CA GLY A 259 14.47 -15.79 26.60
C GLY A 259 15.08 -16.08 27.98
N SER A 260 14.45 -15.60 29.05
CA SER A 260 14.89 -15.80 30.44
C SER A 260 13.96 -16.72 31.24
N ILE A 261 13.31 -17.70 30.61
CA ILE A 261 12.24 -18.49 31.25
C ILE A 261 12.69 -19.23 32.52
N ARG A 262 13.94 -19.70 32.57
CA ARG A 262 14.49 -20.34 33.79
C ARG A 262 14.56 -19.36 34.96
N THR A 263 14.94 -18.11 34.69
CA THR A 263 14.99 -17.04 35.69
C THR A 263 13.59 -16.69 36.18
N VAL A 264 12.64 -16.49 35.25
CA VAL A 264 11.24 -16.17 35.57
C VAL A 264 10.61 -17.27 36.42
N SER A 265 10.83 -18.54 36.07
CA SER A 265 10.32 -19.69 36.82
C SER A 265 11.01 -19.84 38.18
N SER A 266 12.34 -19.63 38.25
CA SER A 266 13.09 -19.66 39.52
C SER A 266 12.66 -18.58 40.52
N LEU A 267 12.18 -17.44 40.02
CA LEU A 267 11.65 -16.33 40.82
C LEU A 267 10.13 -16.43 41.05
N ASN A 268 9.48 -17.49 40.55
CA ASN A 268 8.03 -17.68 40.58
C ASN A 268 7.25 -16.45 40.05
N ALA A 269 7.80 -15.79 39.02
CA ALA A 269 7.30 -14.53 38.47
C ALA A 269 6.45 -14.71 37.21
N GLU A 270 6.05 -15.94 36.89
CA GLU A 270 5.30 -16.30 35.67
C GLU A 270 3.99 -15.51 35.57
N LYS A 271 3.24 -15.42 36.66
CA LYS A 271 1.98 -14.65 36.69
C LYS A 271 2.20 -13.15 36.42
N ARG A 272 3.26 -12.57 36.99
CA ARG A 272 3.64 -11.17 36.76
C ARG A 272 4.00 -10.90 35.31
N ALA A 273 4.68 -11.85 34.65
CA ALA A 273 5.01 -11.74 33.23
C ALA A 273 3.77 -11.84 32.33
N ILE A 274 2.84 -12.75 32.66
CA ILE A 274 1.54 -12.85 31.98
C ILE A 274 0.73 -11.56 32.13
N ASP A 275 0.67 -11.00 33.33
CA ASP A 275 -0.07 -9.75 33.59
C ASP A 275 0.54 -8.57 32.81
N LYS A 276 1.89 -8.46 32.76
CA LYS A 276 2.61 -7.45 31.97
C LYS A 276 2.32 -7.57 30.47
N TYR A 277 2.24 -8.80 29.94
CA TYR A 277 1.87 -9.02 28.54
C TYR A 277 0.40 -8.68 28.27
N ASN A 278 -0.51 -9.11 29.16
CA ASN A 278 -1.94 -8.83 29.03
C ASN A 278 -2.25 -7.33 29.05
N GLU A 279 -1.56 -6.55 29.88
CA GLU A 279 -1.70 -5.09 29.90
C GLU A 279 -1.40 -4.47 28.53
N ARG A 280 -0.31 -4.90 27.88
CA ARG A 280 0.08 -4.42 26.54
C ARG A 280 -0.86 -4.92 25.45
N ALA A 281 -1.31 -6.17 25.55
CA ALA A 281 -2.27 -6.75 24.62
C ALA A 281 -3.64 -6.06 24.68
N LEU A 282 -4.13 -5.75 25.88
CA LEU A 282 -5.40 -5.04 26.09
C LEU A 282 -5.35 -3.60 25.56
N ALA A 283 -4.24 -2.89 25.77
CA ALA A 283 -4.05 -1.56 25.19
C ALA A 283 -4.07 -1.58 23.65
N ALA A 284 -3.47 -2.62 23.05
CA ALA A 284 -3.49 -2.83 21.60
C ALA A 284 -4.90 -3.18 21.09
N GLU A 285 -5.65 -3.98 21.85
CA GLU A 285 -7.02 -4.34 21.56
C GLU A 285 -7.94 -3.11 21.59
N GLU A 286 -7.88 -2.31 22.66
CA GLU A 286 -8.73 -1.13 22.81
C GLU A 286 -8.53 -0.15 21.65
N THR A 287 -7.27 0.10 21.29
CA THR A 287 -6.96 1.00 20.17
C THR A 287 -7.44 0.42 18.84
N ASN A 288 -7.27 -0.89 18.61
CA ASN A 288 -7.80 -1.56 17.43
C ASN A 288 -9.33 -1.48 17.35
N ILE A 289 -10.05 -1.61 18.47
CA ILE A 289 -11.49 -1.46 18.54
C ILE A 289 -11.90 -0.03 18.18
N GLN A 290 -11.23 1.00 18.73
CA GLN A 290 -11.51 2.40 18.42
C GLN A 290 -11.31 2.72 16.94
N VAL A 291 -10.19 2.26 16.37
CA VAL A 291 -9.88 2.41 14.94
C VAL A 291 -10.84 1.60 14.07
N GLY A 292 -11.24 0.41 14.51
CA GLY A 292 -12.23 -0.43 13.87
C GLY A 292 -13.59 0.25 13.77
N LYS A 293 -14.06 0.90 14.85
CA LYS A 293 -15.28 1.70 14.85
C LYS A 293 -15.20 2.85 13.85
N LEU A 294 -14.11 3.61 13.87
CA LEU A 294 -13.93 4.77 12.97
C LEU A 294 -13.87 4.35 11.49
N SER A 295 -13.12 3.29 11.17
CA SER A 295 -13.04 2.74 9.81
C SER A 295 -14.39 2.19 9.33
N SER A 296 -15.15 1.54 10.20
CA SER A 296 -16.50 1.06 9.89
C SER A 296 -17.47 2.20 9.60
N ILE A 297 -17.43 3.29 10.37
CA ILE A 297 -18.25 4.50 10.11
C ILE A 297 -17.88 5.13 8.77
N ALA A 298 -16.57 5.27 8.47
CA ALA A 298 -16.12 5.82 7.19
C ALA A 298 -16.60 4.94 6.02
N PHE A 299 -16.45 3.62 6.13
CA PHE A 299 -16.92 2.69 5.09
C PHE A 299 -18.45 2.68 4.93
N ALA A 300 -19.20 2.72 6.03
CA ALA A 300 -20.65 2.82 6.00
C ALA A 300 -21.12 4.13 5.35
N PHE A 301 -20.45 5.24 5.62
CA PHE A 301 -20.71 6.52 4.96
C PHE A 301 -20.43 6.45 3.44
N PHE A 302 -19.33 5.82 3.04
CA PHE A 302 -19.02 5.59 1.61
C PHE A 302 -20.13 4.81 0.89
N ILE A 303 -20.56 3.67 1.46
CA ILE A 303 -21.66 2.87 0.91
C ILE A 303 -22.99 3.64 0.96
N GLY A 304 -23.22 4.43 2.01
CA GLY A 304 -24.40 5.31 2.13
C GLY A 304 -24.46 6.34 1.00
N CYS A 305 -23.34 6.97 0.64
CA CYS A 305 -23.28 7.88 -0.51
C CYS A 305 -23.59 7.18 -1.84
N VAL A 306 -23.17 5.92 -2.01
CA VAL A 306 -23.56 5.12 -3.19
C VAL A 306 -25.07 4.93 -3.23
N TRP A 307 -25.71 4.51 -2.14
CA TRP A 307 -27.17 4.35 -2.11
C TRP A 307 -27.93 5.66 -2.31
N LEU A 308 -27.42 6.79 -1.78
CA LEU A 308 -27.98 8.11 -2.04
C LEU A 308 -27.86 8.50 -3.52
N MET A 309 -26.74 8.16 -4.17
CA MET A 309 -26.55 8.36 -5.60
C MET A 309 -27.57 7.54 -6.42
N TYR A 310 -27.85 6.30 -6.03
CA TYR A 310 -28.93 5.49 -6.62
C TYR A 310 -30.30 6.16 -6.44
N ALA A 311 -30.64 6.56 -5.21
CA ALA A 311 -31.93 7.14 -4.89
C ALA A 311 -32.18 8.45 -5.65
N ILE A 312 -31.22 9.38 -5.63
CA ILE A 312 -31.33 10.69 -6.29
C ILE A 312 -31.32 10.54 -7.82
N GLY A 313 -30.40 9.72 -8.34
CA GLY A 313 -30.27 9.48 -9.78
C GLY A 313 -31.54 8.89 -10.40
N LEU A 314 -32.11 7.85 -9.78
CA LEU A 314 -33.35 7.22 -10.26
C LEU A 314 -34.60 8.06 -9.99
N TRP A 315 -34.69 8.77 -8.85
CA TRP A 315 -35.84 9.63 -8.57
C TRP A 315 -35.92 10.82 -9.53
N TYR A 316 -34.81 11.53 -9.72
CA TYR A 316 -34.75 12.66 -10.66
C TYR A 316 -34.89 12.19 -12.10
N GLY A 317 -34.20 11.10 -12.47
CA GLY A 317 -34.32 10.47 -13.78
C GLY A 317 -35.75 10.02 -14.11
N GLY A 318 -36.41 9.32 -13.18
CA GLY A 318 -37.80 8.89 -13.33
C GLY A 318 -38.79 10.05 -13.43
N SER A 319 -38.61 11.11 -12.65
CA SER A 319 -39.41 12.34 -12.76
C SER A 319 -39.26 13.03 -14.14
N LYS A 320 -38.08 12.93 -14.75
CA LYS A 320 -37.79 13.46 -16.08
C LYS A 320 -38.46 12.66 -17.19
N VAL A 321 -38.41 11.33 -17.07
CA VAL A 321 -39.14 10.40 -17.96
C VAL A 321 -40.64 10.64 -17.87
N ALA A 322 -41.20 10.78 -16.66
CA ALA A 322 -42.62 11.03 -16.46
C ALA A 322 -43.12 12.37 -17.05
N ARG A 323 -42.22 13.28 -17.41
CA ARG A 323 -42.51 14.57 -18.04
C ARG A 323 -42.20 14.57 -19.55
N ASP A 324 -41.96 13.40 -20.15
CA ASP A 324 -41.57 13.20 -21.55
C ASP A 324 -40.37 14.05 -22.02
N LYS A 325 -39.47 14.40 -21.09
CA LYS A 325 -38.30 15.22 -21.40
C LYS A 325 -37.10 14.41 -21.89
N THR A 326 -37.08 13.10 -21.62
CA THR A 326 -35.94 12.20 -21.90
C THR A 326 -36.41 10.76 -21.96
N SER A 327 -35.77 9.94 -22.80
CA SER A 327 -36.03 8.50 -22.86
C SER A 327 -35.54 7.78 -21.59
N PRO A 328 -36.23 6.72 -21.11
CA PRO A 328 -35.70 5.85 -20.05
C PRO A 328 -34.28 5.34 -20.34
N SER A 329 -33.97 5.06 -21.62
CA SER A 329 -32.64 4.60 -22.04
C SER A 329 -31.55 5.59 -21.66
N ASP A 330 -31.67 6.86 -22.06
CA ASP A 330 -30.66 7.88 -21.81
C ASP A 330 -30.44 8.12 -20.30
N VAL A 331 -31.51 8.02 -19.51
CA VAL A 331 -31.44 8.11 -18.05
C VAL A 331 -30.60 6.97 -17.46
N PHE A 332 -30.87 5.72 -17.87
CA PHE A 332 -30.12 4.56 -17.37
C PHE A 332 -28.67 4.56 -17.86
N GLN A 333 -28.42 4.98 -19.11
CA GLN A 333 -27.07 5.11 -19.65
C GLN A 333 -26.26 6.16 -18.89
N ALA A 334 -26.86 7.32 -18.61
CA ALA A 334 -26.22 8.37 -17.84
C ALA A 334 -25.96 7.92 -16.38
N PHE A 335 -26.96 7.28 -15.77
CA PHE A 335 -26.88 6.76 -14.41
C PHE A 335 -25.77 5.72 -14.25
N PHE A 336 -25.77 4.65 -15.06
CA PHE A 336 -24.78 3.58 -14.97
C PHE A 336 -23.39 4.06 -15.40
N GLY A 337 -23.29 4.95 -16.39
CA GLY A 337 -22.01 5.54 -16.80
C GLY A 337 -21.32 6.29 -15.65
N VAL A 338 -22.04 7.21 -14.99
CA VAL A 338 -21.50 7.97 -13.85
C VAL A 338 -21.24 7.09 -12.65
N LEU A 339 -22.11 6.12 -12.37
CA LEU A 339 -21.91 5.18 -11.27
C LEU A 339 -20.63 4.36 -11.44
N MET A 340 -20.44 3.74 -12.61
CA MET A 340 -19.26 2.92 -12.90
C MET A 340 -17.97 3.75 -12.90
N GLY A 341 -18.03 5.00 -13.37
CA GLY A 341 -16.93 5.96 -13.26
C GLY A 341 -16.64 6.37 -11.81
N THR A 342 -17.66 6.58 -10.99
CA THR A 342 -17.46 6.96 -9.58
C THR A 342 -16.84 5.82 -8.77
N ILE A 343 -17.22 4.57 -9.02
CA ILE A 343 -16.65 3.40 -8.33
C ILE A 343 -15.15 3.23 -8.68
N SER A 344 -14.74 3.47 -9.93
CA SER A 344 -13.34 3.34 -10.33
C SER A 344 -12.42 4.33 -9.60
N LEU A 345 -12.92 5.52 -9.26
CA LEU A 345 -12.17 6.51 -8.48
C LEU A 345 -11.69 5.95 -7.13
N GLY A 346 -12.51 5.12 -6.47
CA GLY A 346 -12.14 4.45 -5.22
C GLY A 346 -10.98 3.47 -5.36
N GLN A 347 -10.77 2.93 -6.56
CA GLN A 347 -9.73 1.95 -6.87
C GLN A 347 -8.44 2.58 -7.40
N ILE A 348 -8.45 3.84 -7.87
CA ILE A 348 -7.24 4.50 -8.37
C ILE A 348 -6.21 4.66 -7.25
N LYS A 349 -6.62 5.11 -6.06
CA LYS A 349 -5.69 5.47 -4.98
C LYS A 349 -4.86 4.29 -4.43
N PRO A 350 -5.44 3.11 -4.12
CA PRO A 350 -4.65 1.94 -3.71
C PRO A 350 -3.60 1.53 -4.76
N ASN A 351 -3.95 1.57 -6.05
CA ASN A 351 -3.02 1.23 -7.13
C ASN A 351 -1.90 2.28 -7.28
N MET A 352 -2.23 3.56 -7.18
CA MET A 352 -1.23 4.64 -7.14
C MET A 352 -0.30 4.54 -5.93
N SER A 353 -0.82 4.12 -4.77
CA SER A 353 -0.01 3.88 -3.57
C SER A 353 0.99 2.75 -3.78
N ALA A 354 0.59 1.65 -4.43
CA ALA A 354 1.49 0.54 -4.73
C ALA A 354 2.62 0.97 -5.69
N ILE A 355 2.30 1.79 -6.70
CA ILE A 355 3.30 2.37 -7.61
C ILE A 355 4.27 3.27 -6.82
N ALA A 356 3.78 4.10 -5.90
CA ALA A 356 4.62 4.95 -5.07
C ALA A 356 5.53 4.13 -4.14
N GLU A 357 5.02 3.06 -3.55
CA GLU A 357 5.81 2.15 -2.72
C GLU A 357 6.90 1.44 -3.54
N ALA A 358 6.59 1.01 -4.76
CA ALA A 358 7.55 0.47 -5.71
C ALA A 358 8.67 1.46 -6.06
N LYS A 359 8.33 2.75 -6.28
CA LYS A 359 9.35 3.80 -6.49
C LYS A 359 10.25 3.96 -5.26
N GLY A 360 9.69 3.97 -4.06
CA GLY A 360 10.47 4.05 -2.81
C GLY A 360 11.44 2.89 -2.66
N ALA A 361 10.96 1.66 -2.88
CA ALA A 361 11.78 0.45 -2.86
C ALA A 361 12.89 0.46 -3.94
N ALA A 362 12.55 0.85 -5.17
CA ALA A 362 13.51 0.93 -6.27
C ALA A 362 14.62 1.95 -6.03
N THR A 363 14.30 3.08 -5.39
CA THR A 363 15.28 4.13 -5.05
C THR A 363 16.43 3.58 -4.21
N GLN A 364 16.10 2.75 -3.22
CA GLN A 364 17.11 2.14 -2.34
C GLN A 364 17.99 1.13 -3.09
N ILE A 365 17.38 0.31 -3.95
CA ILE A 365 18.13 -0.67 -4.76
C ILE A 365 19.00 0.02 -5.80
N TYR A 366 18.50 1.06 -6.48
CA TYR A 366 19.30 1.81 -7.45
C TYR A 366 20.42 2.59 -6.80
N LYS A 367 20.24 3.11 -5.58
CA LYS A 367 21.35 3.71 -4.82
C LYS A 367 22.50 2.72 -4.59
N ILE A 368 22.20 1.45 -4.29
CA ILE A 368 23.22 0.40 -4.16
C ILE A 368 23.88 0.17 -5.52
N LEU A 369 23.09 0.00 -6.58
CA LEU A 369 23.56 -0.31 -7.92
C LEU A 369 24.40 0.81 -8.56
N ASP A 370 24.11 2.07 -8.24
CA ASP A 370 24.82 3.24 -8.74
C ASP A 370 26.02 3.60 -7.83
N THR A 371 26.30 2.82 -6.78
CA THR A 371 27.49 3.00 -5.92
C THR A 371 28.74 2.52 -6.66
N PRO A 372 29.76 3.37 -6.91
CA PRO A 372 31.00 2.92 -7.51
C PRO A 372 31.81 2.07 -6.51
N SER A 373 32.34 0.93 -6.95
CA SER A 373 33.30 0.14 -6.17
C SER A 373 34.69 0.77 -6.28
N ALA A 374 35.32 1.07 -5.14
CA ALA A 374 36.67 1.64 -5.13
C ALA A 374 37.73 0.62 -5.59
N ILE A 375 37.48 -0.67 -5.33
CA ILE A 375 38.33 -1.80 -5.72
C ILE A 375 37.45 -2.76 -6.51
N ASP A 376 37.42 -2.58 -7.83
CA ASP A 376 36.52 -3.33 -8.73
C ASP A 376 37.21 -4.55 -9.33
N ALA A 377 36.95 -5.73 -8.75
CA ALA A 377 37.46 -7.00 -9.25
C ALA A 377 36.77 -7.48 -10.55
N SER A 378 35.74 -6.79 -11.04
CA SER A 378 35.09 -7.13 -12.32
C SER A 378 35.93 -6.69 -13.52
N LYS A 379 36.82 -5.73 -13.32
CA LYS A 379 37.69 -5.17 -14.35
C LYS A 379 38.98 -5.95 -14.46
N ASP A 380 38.87 -7.21 -14.84
CA ASP A 380 40.00 -8.13 -14.99
C ASP A 380 41.05 -7.69 -16.05
N ASN A 381 40.73 -6.68 -16.85
CA ASN A 381 41.65 -6.06 -17.82
C ASN A 381 42.36 -4.81 -17.30
N GLU A 382 41.95 -4.26 -16.16
CA GLU A 382 42.59 -3.12 -15.51
C GLU A 382 43.60 -3.66 -14.47
N GLY A 383 44.86 -3.79 -14.88
CA GLY A 383 45.94 -4.27 -14.01
C GLY A 383 47.03 -5.01 -14.78
N GLU A 384 48.22 -5.08 -14.21
CA GLU A 384 49.31 -5.88 -14.79
C GLU A 384 49.12 -7.37 -14.43
N LYS A 385 49.15 -8.24 -15.45
CA LYS A 385 49.14 -9.69 -15.30
C LYS A 385 50.53 -10.24 -15.66
N PRO A 386 51.48 -10.30 -14.72
CA PRO A 386 52.84 -10.76 -15.00
C PRO A 386 52.85 -12.26 -15.36
N GLU A 387 53.66 -12.65 -16.35
CA GLU A 387 53.77 -14.05 -16.80
C GLU A 387 54.42 -14.97 -15.74
N SER A 388 55.23 -14.41 -14.84
CA SER A 388 55.83 -15.14 -13.72
C SER A 388 55.86 -14.30 -12.45
N CYS A 389 55.63 -14.93 -11.29
CA CYS A 389 55.64 -14.28 -10.00
C CYS A 389 56.67 -14.96 -9.08
N LEU A 390 57.74 -14.22 -8.71
CA LEU A 390 58.81 -14.71 -7.85
C LEU A 390 58.44 -14.70 -6.34
N GLY A 391 57.30 -14.11 -5.97
CA GLY A 391 56.80 -14.10 -4.59
C GLY A 391 57.56 -13.19 -3.61
N ARG A 392 58.31 -12.18 -4.09
CA ARG A 392 58.96 -11.20 -3.21
C ARG A 392 57.94 -10.14 -2.75
N ILE A 393 57.65 -10.08 -1.46
CA ILE A 393 56.69 -9.15 -0.85
C ILE A 393 57.44 -8.17 0.04
N GLN A 394 57.17 -6.87 -0.10
CA GLN A 394 57.74 -5.81 0.73
C GLN A 394 56.63 -4.81 1.10
N ALA A 395 56.51 -4.47 2.38
CA ALA A 395 55.65 -3.39 2.88
C ALA A 395 56.52 -2.25 3.39
N THR A 396 56.34 -1.04 2.84
CA THR A 396 57.16 0.13 3.16
C THR A 396 56.29 1.31 3.56
N GLY A 397 56.42 1.78 4.81
CA GLY A 397 55.75 2.99 5.29
C GLY A 397 54.21 2.92 5.31
N VAL A 398 53.63 1.75 5.53
CA VAL A 398 52.17 1.56 5.49
C VAL A 398 51.52 2.12 6.76
N ASN A 399 50.53 2.99 6.58
CA ASN A 399 49.61 3.44 7.62
C ASN A 399 48.18 3.08 7.19
N PHE A 400 47.40 2.46 8.07
CA PHE A 400 46.08 1.90 7.74
C PHE A 400 45.09 2.10 8.90
N THR A 401 43.85 2.46 8.55
CA THR A 401 42.73 2.58 9.48
C THR A 401 41.49 1.98 8.81
N TYR A 402 40.72 1.20 9.57
CA TYR A 402 39.44 0.68 9.08
C TYR A 402 38.42 1.81 8.81
N PRO A 403 37.48 1.60 7.88
CA PRO A 403 36.51 2.62 7.44
C PRO A 403 35.50 3.07 8.49
#